data_AF-A0AA40VMW5-F1
#
_entry.id   AF-A0AA40VMW5-F1
#
_cell.length_a   1.000
_cell.length_b   1.000
_cell.length_c   1.000
_cell.angle_alpha   90.00
_cell.angle_beta   90.00
_cell.angle_gamma   90.00
#
_symmetry.space_group_name_H-M   'P 1'
#
loop_
_entity.id
_entity.type
_entity.pdbx_description
1 polymer ?
#
loop_
_entity_poly.entity_id
_entity_poly.type
_entity_poly.pdbx_seq_one_letter_code
_entity_poly.pdbx_strand_id
1 'polypeptide(L)'
;MQWDRFFEDLEDQLDSEWEAERAALDTEAERLRLARLSLRERLVSHLGDRAESVPSIGLVDGTALAGRVTAVGADWLALAGATRRGDGAVVPLASIATIGMAQTDLLRSARGDAAHPRPRLAERMTLGFVLRDLVRKRAQVTVSVAGGLELCGTIDRAGEDHLDLALHEWGTPRRGELVSGYRIVPYAAVLRLRIQAPVRLG
;
A
#
# COMPACT_ATOMS: atom_id res chain seq x y z
N MET A 1 -35.40 53.50 -16.72
CA MET A 1 -36.25 52.45 -16.10
C MET A 1 -36.32 51.17 -16.93
N GLN A 2 -36.63 51.19 -18.24
CA GLN A 2 -36.57 49.96 -19.08
C GLN A 2 -35.15 49.51 -19.42
N TRP A 3 -34.25 50.48 -19.62
CA TRP A 3 -32.82 50.21 -19.85
C TRP A 3 -32.13 49.65 -18.61
N ASP A 4 -32.42 50.20 -17.43
CA ASP A 4 -31.83 49.72 -16.17
C ASP A 4 -32.15 48.23 -15.93
N ARG A 5 -33.41 47.82 -16.14
CA ARG A 5 -33.81 46.40 -16.07
C ARG A 5 -33.12 45.51 -17.09
N PHE A 6 -32.89 46.02 -18.30
CA PHE A 6 -32.18 45.26 -19.34
C PHE A 6 -30.70 45.08 -18.99
N PHE A 7 -30.06 46.07 -18.38
CA PHE A 7 -28.70 45.94 -17.88
C PHE A 7 -28.63 44.99 -16.67
N GLU A 8 -29.56 45.09 -15.74
CA GLU A 8 -29.71 44.14 -14.61
C GLU A 8 -29.85 42.69 -15.11
N ASP A 9 -30.75 42.44 -16.08
CA ASP A 9 -30.96 41.10 -16.64
C ASP A 9 -29.69 40.56 -17.35
N LEU A 10 -28.92 41.42 -18.03
CA LEU A 10 -27.66 41.04 -18.68
C LEU A 10 -26.53 40.79 -17.67
N GLU A 11 -26.45 41.58 -16.60
CA GLU A 11 -25.50 41.40 -15.51
C GLU A 11 -25.75 40.06 -14.81
N ASP A 12 -27.02 39.77 -14.47
CA ASP A 12 -27.43 38.48 -13.88
C ASP A 12 -27.10 37.29 -14.81
N GLN A 13 -27.30 37.44 -16.12
CA GLN A 13 -26.96 36.40 -17.09
C GLN A 13 -25.44 36.17 -17.16
N LEU A 14 -24.63 37.24 -17.22
CA LEU A 14 -23.17 37.14 -17.28
C LEU A 14 -22.59 36.55 -15.99
N ASP A 15 -23.09 36.97 -14.83
CA ASP A 15 -22.66 36.43 -13.54
C ASP A 15 -22.98 34.93 -13.45
N SER A 16 -24.18 34.52 -13.91
CA SER A 16 -24.53 33.10 -13.97
C SER A 16 -23.62 32.30 -14.91
N GLU A 17 -23.28 32.84 -16.08
CA GLU A 17 -22.36 32.21 -17.03
C GLU A 17 -20.95 32.06 -16.44
N TRP A 18 -20.45 33.07 -15.74
CA TRP A 18 -19.15 33.03 -15.07
C TRP A 18 -19.11 32.05 -13.89
N GLU A 19 -20.16 32.01 -13.06
CA GLU A 19 -20.26 31.02 -11.99
C GLU A 19 -20.28 29.60 -12.54
N ALA A 20 -21.01 29.37 -13.63
CA ALA A 20 -21.07 28.08 -14.31
C ALA A 20 -19.71 27.67 -14.91
N GLU A 21 -19.02 28.61 -15.58
CA GLU A 21 -17.67 28.37 -16.11
C GLU A 21 -16.68 28.03 -14.99
N ARG A 22 -16.71 28.78 -13.90
CA ARG A 22 -15.84 28.55 -12.74
C ARG A 22 -16.11 27.19 -12.10
N ALA A 23 -17.38 26.82 -11.90
CA ALA A 23 -17.75 25.51 -11.37
C ALA A 23 -17.31 24.35 -12.29
N ALA A 24 -17.38 24.55 -13.62
CA ALA A 24 -16.90 23.58 -14.59
C ALA A 24 -15.37 23.41 -14.52
N LEU A 25 -14.62 24.52 -14.42
CA LEU A 25 -13.17 24.51 -14.26
C LEU A 25 -12.74 23.82 -12.95
N ASP A 26 -13.40 24.11 -11.84
CA ASP A 26 -13.11 23.49 -10.54
C ASP A 26 -13.35 21.96 -10.59
N THR A 27 -14.43 21.54 -11.26
CA THR A 27 -14.75 20.11 -11.44
C THR A 27 -13.69 19.39 -12.28
N GLU A 28 -13.22 19.99 -13.36
CA GLU A 28 -12.17 19.41 -14.21
C GLU A 28 -10.83 19.38 -13.48
N ALA A 29 -10.48 20.44 -12.75
CA ALA A 29 -9.27 20.49 -11.94
C ALA A 29 -9.23 19.36 -10.90
N GLU A 30 -10.36 19.11 -10.22
CA GLU A 30 -10.48 18.02 -9.25
C GLU A 30 -10.38 16.64 -9.92
N ARG A 31 -10.99 16.46 -11.09
CA ARG A 31 -10.87 15.21 -11.87
C ARG A 31 -9.42 14.94 -12.26
N LEU A 32 -8.69 15.95 -12.75
CA LEU A 32 -7.28 15.84 -13.10
C LEU A 32 -6.40 15.58 -11.87
N ARG A 33 -6.71 16.19 -10.73
CA ARG A 33 -6.03 15.91 -9.46
C ARG A 33 -6.19 14.45 -9.06
N LEU A 34 -7.42 13.93 -9.07
CA LEU A 34 -7.73 12.54 -8.76
C LEU A 34 -7.07 11.56 -9.75
N ALA A 35 -7.02 11.91 -11.04
CA ALA A 35 -6.38 11.08 -12.07
C ALA A 35 -4.87 10.90 -11.87
N ARG A 36 -4.20 11.84 -11.17
CA ARG A 36 -2.77 11.78 -10.84
C ARG A 36 -2.48 11.09 -9.50
N LEU A 37 -3.50 10.88 -8.67
CA LEU A 37 -3.36 10.31 -7.34
C LEU A 37 -3.03 8.81 -7.44
N SER A 38 -1.84 8.44 -6.99
CA SER A 38 -1.38 7.06 -6.98
C SER A 38 -2.03 6.23 -5.87
N LEU A 39 -2.11 4.92 -6.08
CA LEU A 39 -2.56 3.97 -5.04
C LEU A 39 -1.71 4.09 -3.77
N ARG A 40 -0.39 4.30 -3.92
CA ARG A 40 0.53 4.48 -2.81
C ARG A 40 0.14 5.71 -1.98
N GLU A 41 -0.11 6.86 -2.61
CA GLU A 41 -0.54 8.08 -1.91
C GLU A 41 -1.86 7.87 -1.14
N ARG A 42 -2.76 7.04 -1.67
CA ARG A 42 -3.96 6.64 -0.94
C ARG A 42 -3.64 5.75 0.25
N LEU A 43 -2.85 4.69 0.08
CA LEU A 43 -2.43 3.79 1.18
C LEU A 43 -1.70 4.52 2.29
N VAL A 44 -0.91 5.52 1.90
CA VAL A 44 -0.21 6.45 2.77
C VAL A 44 -1.20 7.05 3.78
N SER A 45 -2.39 7.52 3.39
CA SER A 45 -3.36 8.12 4.33
C SER A 45 -3.85 7.18 5.43
N HIS A 46 -3.67 5.86 5.26
CA HIS A 46 -4.05 4.84 6.24
C HIS A 46 -2.94 4.46 7.23
N LEU A 47 -1.75 5.08 7.17
CA LEU A 47 -0.68 4.79 8.14
C LEU A 47 -1.10 5.12 9.58
N GLY A 48 -0.84 4.18 10.49
CA GLY A 48 -1.08 4.34 11.92
C GLY A 48 -2.56 4.23 12.28
N ASP A 49 -2.99 5.00 13.29
CA ASP A 49 -4.39 5.02 13.76
C ASP A 49 -5.23 6.09 13.02
N ARG A 50 -4.82 6.48 11.82
CA ARG A 50 -5.51 7.50 11.00
C ARG A 50 -6.77 6.98 10.33
N ALA A 51 -6.85 5.66 10.13
CA ALA A 51 -8.02 5.01 9.57
C ALA A 51 -9.01 4.68 10.69
N GLU A 52 -10.29 4.96 10.45
CA GLU A 52 -11.37 4.60 11.38
C GLU A 52 -11.60 3.08 11.39
N SER A 53 -11.27 2.42 10.28
CA SER A 53 -11.44 0.99 10.08
C SER A 53 -10.14 0.29 9.66
N VAL A 54 -10.05 -1.01 9.95
CA VAL A 54 -8.96 -1.86 9.46
C VAL A 54 -9.23 -2.19 7.99
N PRO A 55 -8.35 -1.80 7.05
CA PRO A 55 -8.56 -2.10 5.64
C PRO A 55 -8.42 -3.61 5.37
N SER A 56 -9.20 -4.10 4.42
CA SER A 56 -9.06 -5.43 3.83
C SER A 56 -8.25 -5.34 2.55
N ILE A 57 -7.13 -6.05 2.45
CA ILE A 57 -6.29 -6.14 1.27
C ILE A 57 -6.57 -7.47 0.58
N GLY A 58 -7.26 -7.43 -0.56
CA GLY A 58 -7.44 -8.58 -1.44
C GLY A 58 -6.22 -8.72 -2.34
N LEU A 59 -5.64 -9.92 -2.38
CA LEU A 59 -4.51 -10.27 -3.23
C LEU A 59 -4.99 -10.87 -4.57
N VAL A 60 -4.12 -10.90 -5.56
CA VAL A 60 -4.41 -11.42 -6.90
C VAL A 60 -4.77 -12.91 -6.95
N ASP A 61 -4.48 -13.68 -5.90
CA ASP A 61 -4.90 -15.08 -5.75
C ASP A 61 -6.27 -15.25 -5.08
N GLY A 62 -6.95 -14.13 -4.75
CA GLY A 62 -8.22 -14.13 -4.03
C GLY A 62 -8.08 -14.17 -2.50
N THR A 63 -6.86 -14.29 -1.95
CA THR A 63 -6.67 -14.22 -0.50
C THR A 63 -6.98 -12.81 0.01
N ALA A 64 -7.69 -12.70 1.14
CA ALA A 64 -7.93 -11.44 1.82
C ALA A 64 -7.13 -11.34 3.13
N LEU A 65 -6.49 -10.20 3.35
CA LEU A 65 -5.75 -9.87 4.57
C LEU A 65 -6.41 -8.67 5.25
N ALA A 66 -6.73 -8.77 6.54
CA ALA A 66 -7.23 -7.64 7.32
C ALA A 66 -6.20 -7.22 8.37
N GLY A 67 -5.61 -6.04 8.23
CA GLY A 67 -4.57 -5.59 9.17
C GLY A 67 -4.34 -4.09 9.14
N ARG A 68 -3.80 -3.55 10.24
CA ARG A 68 -3.47 -2.13 10.32
C ARG A 68 -2.24 -1.83 9.47
N VAL A 69 -2.31 -0.80 8.66
CA VAL A 69 -1.21 -0.32 7.82
C VAL A 69 -0.15 0.34 8.72
N THR A 70 1.01 -0.30 8.87
CA THR A 70 2.09 0.18 9.75
C THR A 70 3.22 0.86 9.00
N ALA A 71 3.41 0.52 7.73
CA ALA A 71 4.38 1.17 6.85
C ALA A 71 3.95 1.05 5.38
N VAL A 72 4.32 2.05 4.57
CA VAL A 72 4.11 2.05 3.12
C VAL A 72 5.43 2.49 2.50
N GLY A 73 6.04 1.60 1.71
CA GLY A 73 7.27 1.87 0.97
C GLY A 73 7.01 2.41 -0.43
N ALA A 74 7.99 2.25 -1.31
CA ALA A 74 7.87 2.62 -2.73
C ALA A 74 6.93 1.69 -3.49
N ASP A 75 7.05 0.38 -3.25
CA ASP A 75 6.40 -0.71 -3.98
C ASP A 75 5.88 -1.81 -3.04
N TRP A 76 5.75 -1.55 -1.74
CA TRP A 76 5.22 -2.47 -0.74
C TRP A 76 4.44 -1.79 0.39
N LEU A 77 3.68 -2.59 1.12
CA LEU A 77 2.86 -2.24 2.28
C LEU A 77 3.17 -3.20 3.44
N ALA A 78 3.30 -2.72 4.67
CA ALA A 78 3.27 -3.56 5.86
C ALA A 78 1.95 -3.47 6.59
N LEU A 79 1.47 -4.64 7.01
CA LEU A 79 0.29 -4.81 7.84
C LEU A 79 0.69 -5.44 9.18
N ALA A 80 0.08 -4.98 10.26
CA ALA A 80 0.11 -5.65 11.56
C ALA A 80 -1.21 -6.37 11.83
N GLY A 81 -1.13 -7.58 12.38
CA GLY A 81 -2.31 -8.37 12.76
C GLY A 81 -3.03 -9.02 11.57
N ALA A 82 -2.40 -9.07 10.39
CA ALA A 82 -2.99 -9.55 9.14
C ALA A 82 -3.21 -11.06 9.07
N THR A 83 -2.60 -11.85 9.96
CA THR A 83 -2.67 -13.32 9.94
C THR A 83 -2.96 -13.89 11.32
N ARG A 84 -2.05 -13.71 12.27
CA ARG A 84 -2.24 -13.99 13.70
C ARG A 84 -1.92 -12.75 14.54
N ARG A 85 -2.39 -12.74 15.79
CA ARG A 85 -2.08 -11.67 16.76
C ARG A 85 -0.56 -11.60 16.97
N GLY A 86 0.05 -10.47 16.60
CA GLY A 86 1.49 -10.23 16.73
C GLY A 86 2.29 -10.39 15.42
N ASP A 87 1.78 -11.15 14.45
CA ASP A 87 2.45 -11.35 13.17
C ASP A 87 2.34 -10.10 12.28
N GLY A 88 3.42 -9.82 11.55
CA GLY A 88 3.46 -8.84 10.48
C GLY A 88 3.29 -9.48 9.11
N ALA A 89 2.78 -8.71 8.16
CA ALA A 89 2.81 -9.06 6.74
C ALA A 89 3.46 -7.93 5.94
N VAL A 90 4.29 -8.29 4.96
CA VAL A 90 4.78 -7.39 3.91
C VAL A 90 4.12 -7.81 2.61
N VAL A 91 3.46 -6.88 1.93
CA VAL A 91 2.66 -7.12 0.73
C VAL A 91 3.20 -6.22 -0.39
N PRO A 92 3.73 -6.78 -1.50
CA PRO A 92 4.06 -5.99 -2.67
C PRO A 92 2.82 -5.28 -3.23
N LEU A 93 2.92 -4.02 -3.64
CA LEU A 93 1.76 -3.30 -4.18
C LEU A 93 1.21 -3.96 -5.45
N ALA A 94 2.10 -4.56 -6.25
CA ALA A 94 1.74 -5.28 -7.46
C ALA A 94 0.93 -6.56 -7.21
N SER A 95 0.90 -7.10 -5.99
CA SER A 95 0.11 -8.28 -5.64
C SER A 95 -1.30 -7.96 -5.13
N ILE A 96 -1.63 -6.67 -4.94
CA ILE A 96 -2.93 -6.21 -4.45
C ILE A 96 -3.92 -6.16 -5.61
N ALA A 97 -5.02 -6.90 -5.49
CA ALA A 97 -6.15 -6.86 -6.40
C ALA A 97 -7.23 -5.86 -5.96
N THR A 98 -7.54 -5.81 -4.66
CA THR A 98 -8.58 -4.94 -4.11
C THR A 98 -8.21 -4.40 -2.74
N ILE A 99 -8.78 -3.24 -2.40
CA ILE A 99 -8.72 -2.69 -1.05
C ILE A 99 -10.14 -2.37 -0.60
N GLY A 100 -10.61 -3.09 0.42
CA GLY A 100 -11.87 -2.82 1.11
C GLY A 100 -11.65 -1.86 2.29
N MET A 101 -12.50 -0.84 2.41
CA MET A 101 -12.49 0.14 3.50
C MET A 101 -13.87 0.80 3.64
N ALA A 102 -14.11 1.48 4.76
CA ALA A 102 -15.30 2.29 4.96
C ALA A 102 -15.37 3.48 3.97
N GLN A 103 -16.58 3.97 3.69
CA GLN A 103 -16.77 5.11 2.78
C GLN A 103 -16.04 6.37 3.25
N THR A 104 -16.01 6.63 4.57
CA THR A 104 -15.30 7.76 5.17
C THR A 104 -13.80 7.71 4.86
N ASP A 105 -13.20 6.55 5.06
CA ASP A 105 -11.78 6.29 4.75
C ASP A 105 -11.50 6.36 3.23
N LEU A 106 -12.42 5.86 2.39
CA LEU A 106 -12.33 5.96 0.93
C LEU A 106 -12.26 7.42 0.47
N LEU A 107 -13.19 8.25 0.92
CA LEU A 107 -13.25 9.68 0.59
C LEU A 107 -12.06 10.45 1.15
N ARG A 108 -11.62 10.13 2.38
CA ARG A 108 -10.43 10.72 3.01
C ARG A 108 -9.19 10.44 2.18
N SER A 109 -8.97 9.20 1.76
CA SER A 109 -7.79 8.81 0.96
C SER A 109 -7.74 9.51 -0.40
N ALA A 110 -8.90 9.81 -1.00
CA ALA A 110 -9.00 10.48 -2.30
C ALA A 110 -8.57 11.95 -2.26
N ARG A 111 -8.62 12.62 -1.09
CA ARG A 111 -8.15 14.01 -0.93
C ARG A 111 -6.62 14.13 -1.04
N GLY A 112 -5.89 13.02 -0.86
CA GLY A 112 -4.43 13.00 -0.81
C GLY A 112 -3.89 13.57 0.51
N ASP A 113 -2.67 13.19 0.89
CA ASP A 113 -1.99 13.70 2.10
C ASP A 113 -1.19 14.96 1.75
N ALA A 114 -1.86 16.07 1.41
CA ALA A 114 -1.20 17.35 1.11
C ALA A 114 -0.56 18.01 2.36
N ALA A 115 -0.95 17.56 3.56
CA ALA A 115 -0.70 18.28 4.81
C ALA A 115 0.52 17.78 5.60
N HIS A 116 1.15 16.65 5.23
CA HIS A 116 2.22 16.07 6.05
C HIS A 116 3.39 15.57 5.20
N PRO A 117 4.50 16.33 5.12
CA PRO A 117 5.73 15.82 4.55
C PRO A 117 6.21 14.64 5.39
N ARG A 118 6.12 13.44 4.84
CA ARG A 118 6.65 12.23 5.47
C ARG A 118 8.17 12.24 5.42
N PRO A 119 8.85 11.52 6.32
CA PRO A 119 10.27 11.31 6.17
C PRO A 119 10.52 10.64 4.81
N ARG A 120 11.13 11.41 3.89
CA ARG A 120 11.45 11.06 2.49
C ARG A 120 12.16 9.69 2.33
N LEU A 121 12.68 9.14 3.43
CA LEU A 121 13.39 7.87 3.45
C LEU A 121 12.44 6.67 3.29
N ALA A 122 11.38 6.59 4.10
CA ALA A 122 10.41 5.49 4.03
C ALA A 122 9.78 5.37 2.63
N GLU A 123 9.58 6.52 1.98
CA GLU A 123 8.99 6.63 0.64
C GLU A 123 9.85 6.01 -0.47
N ARG A 124 11.16 5.90 -0.25
CA ARG A 124 12.12 5.39 -1.23
C ARG A 124 12.53 3.94 -0.97
N MET A 125 12.06 3.36 0.13
CA MET A 125 12.39 1.98 0.48
C MET A 125 11.61 1.02 -0.41
N THR A 126 12.32 0.33 -1.31
CA THR A 126 11.74 -0.72 -2.15
C THR A 126 11.58 -2.02 -1.37
N LEU A 127 10.85 -2.99 -1.93
CA LEU A 127 10.69 -4.33 -1.37
C LEU A 127 12.07 -4.97 -1.15
N GLY A 128 12.97 -4.86 -2.13
CA GLY A 128 14.34 -5.35 -2.01
C GLY A 128 15.10 -4.74 -0.83
N PHE A 129 14.86 -3.47 -0.47
CA PHE A 129 15.43 -2.88 0.74
C PHE A 129 14.96 -3.62 1.99
N VAL A 130 13.65 -3.85 2.12
CA VAL A 130 13.08 -4.57 3.28
C VAL A 130 13.58 -6.00 3.35
N LEU A 131 13.65 -6.70 2.22
CA LEU A 131 14.15 -8.07 2.17
C LEU A 131 15.62 -8.16 2.59
N ARG A 132 16.46 -7.19 2.24
CA ARG A 132 17.86 -7.13 2.71
C ARG A 132 17.97 -6.88 4.21
N ASP A 133 17.06 -6.10 4.80
CA ASP A 133 16.98 -5.96 6.25
C ASP A 133 16.57 -7.29 6.92
N LEU A 134 15.64 -8.05 6.33
CA LEU A 134 15.28 -9.39 6.81
C LEU A 134 16.44 -10.38 6.70
N VAL A 135 17.23 -10.33 5.62
CA VAL A 135 18.48 -11.10 5.46
C VAL A 135 19.45 -10.77 6.59
N ARG A 136 19.71 -9.48 6.86
CA ARG A 136 20.63 -9.04 7.92
C ARG A 136 20.19 -9.55 9.30
N LYS A 137 18.88 -9.56 9.55
CA LYS A 137 18.29 -10.04 10.81
C LYS A 137 18.18 -11.56 10.89
N ARG A 138 18.43 -12.28 9.79
CA ARG A 138 18.12 -13.71 9.64
C ARG A 138 16.69 -14.03 10.08
N ALA A 139 15.77 -13.14 9.72
CA ALA A 139 14.38 -13.29 10.09
C ALA A 139 13.78 -14.48 9.35
N GLN A 140 13.04 -15.31 10.10
CA GLN A 140 12.23 -16.35 9.50
C GLN A 140 11.00 -15.74 8.82
N VAL A 141 10.71 -16.23 7.62
CA VAL A 141 9.59 -15.77 6.78
C VAL A 141 8.75 -16.94 6.29
N THR A 142 7.49 -16.67 6.00
CA THR A 142 6.71 -17.50 5.08
C THR A 142 6.38 -16.65 3.87
N VAL A 143 6.86 -17.08 2.70
CA VAL A 143 6.60 -16.41 1.43
C VAL A 143 5.43 -17.11 0.75
N SER A 144 4.33 -16.39 0.58
CA SER A 144 3.21 -16.85 -0.24
C SER A 144 3.47 -16.40 -1.67
N VAL A 145 3.37 -17.32 -2.62
CA VAL A 145 3.56 -17.05 -4.04
C VAL A 145 2.32 -17.42 -4.84
N ALA A 146 2.23 -16.90 -6.08
CA ALA A 146 1.13 -17.22 -6.99
C ALA A 146 0.92 -18.75 -7.13
N GLY A 147 -0.34 -19.18 -7.23
CA GLY A 147 -0.70 -20.61 -7.24
C GLY A 147 -0.85 -21.25 -5.86
N GLY A 148 -0.85 -20.45 -4.79
CA GLY A 148 -1.16 -20.91 -3.42
C GLY A 148 -0.01 -21.60 -2.69
N LEU A 149 1.21 -21.54 -3.24
CA LEU A 149 2.39 -22.13 -2.64
C LEU A 149 2.91 -21.27 -1.48
N GLU A 150 3.14 -21.90 -0.33
CA GLU A 150 3.70 -21.27 0.87
C GLU A 150 5.10 -21.83 1.14
N LEU A 151 6.10 -20.96 1.14
CA LEU A 151 7.50 -21.32 1.34
C LEU A 151 7.99 -20.77 2.68
N CYS A 152 8.20 -21.66 3.65
CA CYS A 152 8.71 -21.30 4.97
C CYS A 152 10.24 -21.46 5.04
N GLY A 153 10.93 -20.46 5.57
CA GLY A 153 12.38 -20.50 5.68
C GLY A 153 13.03 -19.20 6.12
N THR A 154 14.33 -19.09 5.88
CA THR A 154 15.11 -17.86 6.09
C THR A 154 15.69 -17.38 4.77
N ILE A 155 15.64 -16.07 4.55
CA ILE A 155 16.20 -15.46 3.32
C ILE A 155 17.72 -15.37 3.47
N ASP A 156 18.45 -16.04 2.59
CA ASP A 156 19.91 -16.03 2.56
C ASP A 156 20.44 -14.81 1.80
N ARG A 157 19.78 -14.44 0.70
CA ARG A 157 20.13 -13.30 -0.16
C ARG A 157 18.88 -12.62 -0.71
N ALA A 158 18.97 -11.32 -0.92
CA ALA A 158 17.96 -10.52 -1.60
C ALA A 158 18.63 -9.69 -2.70
N GLY A 159 18.43 -10.13 -3.94
CA GLY A 159 18.98 -9.54 -5.14
C GLY A 159 18.22 -8.28 -5.59
N GLU A 160 18.30 -8.01 -6.89
CA GLU A 160 17.60 -6.89 -7.51
C GLU A 160 16.09 -7.16 -7.61
N ASP A 161 15.73 -8.36 -8.05
CA ASP A 161 14.37 -8.75 -8.41
C ASP A 161 14.00 -10.15 -7.87
N HIS A 162 14.84 -10.77 -7.06
CA HIS A 162 14.66 -12.11 -6.52
C HIS A 162 15.30 -12.29 -5.14
N LEU A 163 14.91 -13.34 -4.44
CA LEU A 163 15.51 -13.76 -3.19
C LEU A 163 15.93 -15.24 -3.23
N ASP A 164 16.97 -15.58 -2.47
CA ASP A 164 17.37 -16.94 -2.17
C ASP A 164 16.77 -17.34 -0.80
N LEU A 165 15.95 -18.38 -0.76
CA LEU A 165 15.27 -18.86 0.43
C LEU A 165 15.80 -20.25 0.81
N ALA A 166 16.31 -20.39 2.03
CA ALA A 166 16.62 -21.69 2.64
C ALA A 166 15.37 -22.21 3.36
N LEU A 167 14.77 -23.29 2.85
CA LEU A 167 13.54 -23.87 3.36
C LEU A 167 13.78 -24.63 4.66
N HIS A 168 13.00 -24.32 5.69
CA HIS A 168 12.97 -25.04 6.96
C HIS A 168 11.67 -24.74 7.72
N GLU A 169 11.34 -25.58 8.70
CA GLU A 169 10.08 -25.47 9.45
C GLU A 169 9.96 -24.15 10.24
N TRP A 170 8.72 -23.68 10.40
CA TRP A 170 8.42 -22.49 11.19
C TRP A 170 8.75 -22.71 12.66
N GLY A 171 9.46 -21.76 13.28
CA GLY A 171 9.92 -21.87 14.67
C GLY A 171 11.24 -22.60 14.86
N THR A 172 11.78 -23.29 13.83
CA THR A 172 13.11 -23.88 13.90
C THR A 172 14.17 -22.91 13.39
N PRO A 173 15.33 -22.78 14.06
CA PRO A 173 16.42 -21.97 13.56
C PRO A 173 16.97 -22.55 12.25
N ARG A 174 17.45 -21.69 11.35
CA ARG A 174 18.16 -22.11 10.14
C ARG A 174 19.46 -22.83 10.52
N ARG A 175 19.48 -24.16 10.45
CA ARG A 175 20.66 -25.02 10.58
C ARG A 175 20.83 -25.85 9.31
N GLY A 176 22.06 -26.04 8.84
CA GLY A 176 22.32 -26.73 7.56
C GLY A 176 21.63 -28.09 7.46
N GLU A 177 21.63 -28.87 8.54
CA GLU A 177 20.98 -30.19 8.65
C GLU A 177 19.43 -30.15 8.64
N LEU A 178 18.83 -29.00 8.98
CA LEU A 178 17.38 -28.78 9.01
C LEU A 178 16.86 -28.10 7.74
N VAL A 179 17.75 -27.74 6.81
CA VAL A 179 17.34 -27.14 5.53
C VAL A 179 16.87 -28.24 4.60
N SER A 180 15.60 -28.22 4.23
CA SER A 180 14.99 -29.19 3.32
C SER A 180 15.22 -28.86 1.84
N GLY A 181 15.71 -27.66 1.54
CA GLY A 181 16.10 -27.26 0.20
C GLY A 181 16.22 -25.74 0.04
N TYR A 182 16.48 -25.31 -1.19
CA TYR A 182 16.63 -23.90 -1.53
C TYR A 182 15.65 -23.51 -2.64
N ARG A 183 15.17 -22.27 -2.63
CA ARG A 183 14.36 -21.69 -3.70
C ARG A 183 14.89 -20.31 -4.07
N ILE A 184 14.96 -20.04 -5.37
CA ILE A 184 15.06 -18.68 -5.88
C ILE A 184 13.63 -18.22 -6.15
N VAL A 185 13.21 -17.12 -5.55
CA VAL A 185 11.85 -16.58 -5.68
C VAL A 185 11.91 -15.18 -6.28
N PRO A 186 11.39 -14.98 -7.51
CA PRO A 186 11.24 -13.65 -8.08
C PRO A 186 10.28 -12.80 -7.26
N TYR A 187 10.58 -11.52 -7.05
CA TYR A 187 9.72 -10.57 -6.34
C TYR A 187 8.34 -10.45 -6.99
N ALA A 188 8.27 -10.53 -8.32
CA ALA A 188 7.03 -10.52 -9.08
C ALA A 188 6.10 -11.71 -8.76
N ALA A 189 6.64 -12.82 -8.24
CA ALA A 189 5.84 -13.98 -7.82
C ALA A 189 5.37 -13.88 -6.37
N VAL A 190 5.91 -12.95 -5.57
CA VAL A 190 5.59 -12.80 -4.15
C VAL A 190 4.24 -12.12 -3.98
N LEU A 191 3.33 -12.79 -3.28
CA LEU A 191 2.04 -12.23 -2.90
C LEU A 191 2.09 -11.54 -1.54
N ARG A 192 2.75 -12.19 -0.57
CA ARG A 192 3.02 -11.63 0.76
C ARG A 192 4.21 -12.35 1.41
N LEU A 193 4.86 -11.68 2.35
CA LEU A 193 5.72 -12.30 3.33
C LEU A 193 5.08 -12.18 4.72
N ARG A 194 4.90 -13.30 5.41
CA ARG A 194 4.56 -13.34 6.82
C ARG A 194 5.82 -13.37 7.66
N ILE A 195 5.87 -12.54 8.71
CA ILE A 195 6.99 -12.39 9.63
C ILE A 195 6.50 -12.38 11.09
N GLN A 196 7.34 -12.83 12.03
CA GLN A 196 6.98 -12.96 13.45
C GLN A 196 6.70 -11.63 14.17
N ALA A 197 7.22 -10.52 13.67
CA ALA A 197 6.98 -9.19 14.23
C ALA A 197 6.75 -8.19 13.09
N PRO A 198 5.89 -7.18 13.26
CA PRO A 198 5.64 -6.19 12.22
C PRO A 198 6.92 -5.44 11.86
N VAL A 199 7.09 -5.14 10.56
CA VAL A 199 8.17 -4.27 10.08
C VAL A 199 7.99 -2.90 10.73
N ARG A 200 8.99 -2.48 11.51
CA ARG A 200 9.09 -1.11 12.01
C ARG A 200 10.11 -0.38 11.15
N LEU A 201 9.65 0.64 10.43
CA LEU A 201 10.55 1.61 9.82
C LEU A 201 11.00 2.55 10.94
N GLY A 202 12.31 2.59 11.20
CA GLY A 202 12.92 3.52 12.15
C GLY A 202 12.94 4.95 11.63
#